data_AF-A0A7S1MZQ9-F1
#
_entry.id   AF-A0A7S1MZQ9-F1
#
_cell.length_a   1.000
_cell.length_b   1.000
_cell.length_c   1.000
_cell.angle_alpha   90.00
_cell.angle_beta   90.00
_cell.angle_gamma   90.00
#
_symmetry.space_group_name_H-M   'P 1'
#
loop_
_entity.id
_entity.type
_entity.pdbx_description
1 polymer ?
#
loop_
_entity_poly.entity_id
_entity_poly.type
_entity_poly.pdbx_seq_one_letter_code
_entity_poly.pdbx_strand_id
1 'polypeptide(L)'
;WDLSHLVPQQCLHYKMPMPRFLHHYCDVQNVFTRYYWSSSNSLKTMSAKLGVRQLANGRAHNAANDCRELAHVIHAMYRDGCDFPLSHHSVKVGTSERGESIHMPRVDVARAALLLSDASPKQVRKWLGRTGLDRNEKLLVNTGLKALRAFPESSDSLQEMAAYKHFVGPRMRFSVCLQAALICAREGWLSEAHLAFEDRVRHLLAMRDVQPLVDGGWIMERTGLEKGVKLGRLKEWLWKLQIERGATTREDMEAILRDIDWQDSDVDTWP
;
A
#
# COMPACT_ATOMS: atom_id res chain seq x y z
N TRP A 1 -2.77 -7.74 21.37
CA TRP A 1 -2.60 -8.75 22.43
C TRP A 1 -3.66 -8.60 23.51
N ASP A 2 -3.87 -7.38 24.02
CA ASP A 2 -4.82 -7.12 25.11
C ASP A 2 -6.22 -7.64 24.81
N LEU A 3 -6.81 -7.23 23.68
CA LEU A 3 -8.17 -7.61 23.31
C LEU A 3 -8.28 -9.02 22.71
N SER A 4 -7.19 -9.56 22.16
CA SER A 4 -7.18 -10.87 21.51
C SER A 4 -6.83 -12.03 22.44
N HIS A 5 -6.27 -11.75 23.62
CA HIS A 5 -5.76 -12.76 24.54
C HIS A 5 -6.12 -12.47 25.99
N LEU A 6 -5.68 -11.32 26.54
CA LEU A 6 -5.85 -11.01 27.97
C LEU A 6 -7.32 -10.81 28.35
N VAL A 7 -8.05 -9.96 27.63
CA VAL A 7 -9.46 -9.68 27.93
C VAL A 7 -10.33 -10.93 27.74
N PRO A 8 -10.23 -11.71 26.66
CA PRO A 8 -10.98 -12.96 26.53
C PRO A 8 -10.70 -13.96 27.67
N GLN A 9 -9.44 -14.11 28.09
CA GLN A 9 -9.08 -14.96 29.23
C GLN A 9 -9.69 -14.47 30.53
N GLN A 10 -9.67 -13.15 30.75
CA GLN A 10 -10.29 -12.54 31.93
C GLN A 10 -11.81 -12.74 31.90
N CYS A 11 -12.48 -12.46 30.78
CA CYS A 11 -13.91 -12.72 30.60
C CYS A 11 -14.28 -14.18 30.90
N LEU A 12 -13.48 -15.13 30.39
CA LEU A 12 -13.66 -16.55 30.66
C LEU A 12 -13.51 -16.89 32.15
N HIS A 13 -12.46 -16.36 32.80
CA HIS A 13 -12.20 -16.58 34.23
C HIS A 13 -13.35 -16.09 35.12
N TYR A 14 -13.88 -14.90 34.82
CA TYR A 14 -15.00 -14.30 35.55
C TYR A 14 -16.38 -14.75 35.06
N LYS A 15 -16.44 -15.67 34.08
CA LYS A 15 -17.69 -16.17 33.47
C LYS A 15 -18.59 -15.04 32.94
N MET A 16 -17.98 -14.01 32.38
CA MET A 16 -18.68 -12.88 31.78
C MET A 16 -18.54 -12.91 30.26
N PRO A 17 -19.57 -12.52 29.51
CA PRO A 17 -19.43 -12.34 28.07
C PRO A 17 -18.47 -11.19 27.76
N MET A 18 -17.80 -11.26 26.60
CA MET A 18 -16.97 -10.15 26.10
C MET A 18 -17.83 -8.90 25.90
N PRO A 19 -17.45 -7.74 26.49
CA PRO A 19 -18.21 -6.51 26.29
C PRO A 19 -18.21 -6.09 24.81
N ARG A 20 -19.40 -5.82 24.26
CA ARG A 20 -19.58 -5.51 22.82
C ARG A 20 -18.72 -4.32 22.35
N PHE A 21 -18.50 -3.32 23.21
CA PHE A 21 -17.68 -2.16 22.86
C PHE A 21 -16.19 -2.48 22.72
N LEU A 22 -15.72 -3.63 23.23
CA LEU A 22 -14.34 -4.11 23.07
C LEU A 22 -14.16 -4.99 21.82
N HIS A 23 -15.22 -5.21 21.04
CA HIS A 23 -15.13 -5.96 19.78
C HIS A 23 -14.50 -5.14 18.66
N HIS A 24 -14.40 -3.82 18.82
CA HIS A 24 -13.82 -2.93 17.83
C HIS A 24 -12.63 -2.21 18.43
N TYR A 25 -11.53 -2.17 17.70
CA TYR A 25 -10.30 -1.51 18.15
C TYR A 25 -9.44 -1.07 16.98
N CYS A 26 -8.50 -0.16 17.22
CA CYS A 26 -7.47 0.17 16.25
C CYS A 26 -6.14 -0.42 16.73
N ASP A 27 -5.53 -1.27 15.90
CA ASP A 27 -4.18 -1.77 16.17
C ASP A 27 -3.17 -0.71 15.75
N VAL A 28 -2.82 0.19 16.69
CA VAL A 28 -1.89 1.30 16.44
C VAL A 28 -0.52 0.78 15.99
N GLN A 29 -0.07 -0.37 16.48
CA GLN A 29 1.20 -0.96 16.04
C GLN A 29 1.13 -1.39 14.58
N ASN A 30 0.00 -1.97 14.16
CA ASN A 30 -0.23 -2.30 12.76
C ASN A 30 -0.37 -1.06 11.88
N VAL A 31 -1.11 -0.03 12.33
CA VAL A 31 -1.22 1.25 11.62
C VAL A 31 0.15 1.89 11.48
N PHE A 32 0.95 1.93 12.54
CA PHE A 32 2.31 2.46 12.52
C PHE A 32 3.20 1.66 11.57
N THR A 33 3.18 0.33 11.66
CA THR A 33 3.93 -0.55 10.75
C THR A 33 3.50 -0.34 9.30
N ARG A 34 2.22 -0.14 9.02
CA ARG A 34 1.72 0.08 7.65
C ARG A 34 2.06 1.46 7.10
N TYR A 35 1.97 2.49 7.94
CA TYR A 35 2.15 3.89 7.53
C TYR A 35 3.63 4.30 7.50
N TYR A 36 4.34 4.09 8.60
CA TYR A 36 5.76 4.43 8.75
C TYR A 36 6.68 3.34 8.34
N TRP A 37 6.10 2.19 8.01
CA TRP A 37 6.83 1.15 7.40
C TRP A 37 7.97 0.70 8.35
N SER A 38 7.61 0.07 9.47
CA SER A 38 8.57 -0.25 10.54
C SER A 38 8.54 -1.73 10.87
N SER A 39 9.71 -2.38 10.78
CA SER A 39 9.90 -3.79 11.16
C SER A 39 9.81 -4.01 12.67
N SER A 40 10.10 -2.98 13.45
CA SER A 40 9.84 -2.94 14.89
C SER A 40 8.76 -1.90 15.19
N ASN A 41 7.70 -2.35 15.83
CA ASN A 41 6.56 -1.55 16.27
C ASN A 41 6.45 -1.54 17.81
N SER A 42 7.54 -1.89 18.50
CA SER A 42 7.60 -1.66 19.94
C SER A 42 7.41 -0.18 20.22
N LEU A 43 6.69 0.14 21.29
CA LEU A 43 6.40 1.52 21.67
C LEU A 43 7.65 2.39 21.74
N LYS A 44 8.75 1.84 22.29
CA LYS A 44 10.08 2.46 22.30
C LYS A 44 10.57 2.87 20.90
N THR A 45 10.41 1.98 19.92
CA THR A 45 10.83 2.23 18.53
C THR A 45 9.93 3.26 17.86
N MET A 46 8.62 3.18 18.08
CA MET A 46 7.66 4.14 17.54
C MET A 46 7.97 5.55 18.05
N SER A 47 8.13 5.71 19.37
CA SER A 47 8.46 7.00 19.99
C SER A 47 9.78 7.57 19.48
N ALA A 48 10.82 6.73 19.38
CA ALA A 48 12.13 7.17 18.87
C ALA A 48 12.07 7.63 17.41
N LYS A 49 11.34 6.89 16.55
CA LYS A 49 11.20 7.23 15.12
C LYS A 49 10.42 8.52 14.88
N LEU A 50 9.40 8.77 15.69
CA LEU A 50 8.56 9.97 15.59
C LEU A 50 9.13 11.17 16.35
N GLY A 51 10.31 11.03 16.98
CA GLY A 51 10.89 12.09 17.80
C GLY A 51 10.06 12.43 19.05
N VAL A 52 9.17 11.53 19.47
CA VAL A 52 8.35 11.70 20.68
C VAL A 52 9.25 11.45 21.89
N ARG A 53 9.45 12.50 22.71
CA ARG A 53 10.23 12.37 23.95
C ARG A 53 9.58 11.31 24.85
N GLN A 54 10.35 10.28 25.20
CA GLN A 54 9.96 9.33 26.22
C GLN A 54 9.80 10.07 27.55
N LEU A 55 8.80 9.67 28.33
CA LEU A 55 8.58 10.28 29.65
C LEU A 55 9.78 9.89 30.53
N ALA A 56 10.65 10.86 30.81
CA ALA A 56 11.97 10.67 31.44
C ALA A 56 11.94 9.92 32.78
N ASN A 57 10.76 9.80 33.42
CA ASN A 57 10.56 9.21 34.74
C ASN A 57 9.59 8.01 34.74
N GLY A 58 9.24 7.48 33.56
CA GLY A 58 8.32 6.35 33.45
C GLY A 58 9.01 5.00 33.70
N ARG A 59 8.54 4.24 34.69
CA ARG A 59 8.93 2.82 34.82
C ARG A 59 8.38 2.05 33.60
N ALA A 60 9.26 1.40 32.84
CA ALA A 60 8.86 0.49 31.77
C ALA A 60 7.91 -0.59 32.31
N HIS A 61 6.90 -0.96 31.51
CA HIS A 61 5.83 -1.89 31.88
C HIS A 61 4.84 -1.37 32.95
N ASN A 62 4.72 -0.04 33.09
CA ASN A 62 3.59 0.56 33.78
C ASN A 62 2.51 0.91 32.75
N ALA A 63 1.37 0.20 32.79
CA ALA A 63 0.29 0.34 31.82
C ALA A 63 -0.20 1.80 31.64
N ALA A 64 -0.25 2.60 32.71
CA ALA A 64 -0.69 4.00 32.61
C ALA A 64 0.33 4.87 31.87
N ASN A 65 1.63 4.62 32.05
CA ASN A 65 2.67 5.32 31.30
C ASN A 65 2.71 4.87 29.84
N ASP A 66 2.62 3.56 29.59
CA ASP A 66 2.60 3.00 28.23
C ASP A 66 1.41 3.55 27.43
N CYS A 67 0.23 3.69 28.06
CA CYS A 67 -0.94 4.33 27.45
C CYS A 67 -0.69 5.81 27.09
N ARG A 68 -0.02 6.59 27.96
CA ARG A 68 0.29 8.00 27.67
C ARG A 68 1.29 8.12 26.52
N GLU A 69 2.35 7.31 26.53
CA GLU A 69 3.33 7.29 25.44
C GLU A 69 2.69 6.87 24.12
N LEU A 70 1.81 5.86 24.13
CA LEU A 70 1.05 5.45 22.96
C LEU A 70 0.16 6.58 22.45
N ALA A 71 -0.48 7.35 23.33
CA ALA A 71 -1.30 8.51 22.92
C ALA A 71 -0.45 9.60 22.23
N HIS A 72 0.76 9.87 22.72
CA HIS A 72 1.68 10.81 22.06
C HIS A 72 2.13 10.31 20.69
N VAL A 73 2.40 9.00 20.56
CA VAL A 73 2.68 8.36 19.26
C VAL A 73 1.51 8.54 18.31
N ILE A 74 0.28 8.20 18.73
CA ILE A 74 -0.94 8.38 17.92
C ILE A 74 -1.08 9.83 17.46
N HIS A 75 -0.84 10.81 18.35
CA HIS A 75 -0.95 12.21 17.99
C HIS A 75 0.08 12.64 16.94
N ALA A 76 1.35 12.20 17.08
CA ALA A 76 2.37 12.45 16.07
C ALA A 76 2.00 11.79 14.73
N MET A 77 1.51 10.54 14.78
CA MET A 77 1.03 9.82 13.62
C MET A 77 -0.12 10.54 12.89
N TYR A 78 -1.08 11.06 13.66
CA TYR A 78 -2.18 11.85 13.11
C TYR A 78 -1.69 13.13 12.42
N ARG A 79 -0.71 13.84 13.00
CA ARG A 79 -0.13 15.05 12.40
C ARG A 79 0.57 14.78 11.07
N ASP A 80 1.11 13.58 10.89
CA ASP A 80 1.70 13.14 9.63
C ASP A 80 0.65 12.70 8.61
N GLY A 81 -0.64 12.67 8.98
CA GLY A 81 -1.76 12.30 8.12
C GLY A 81 -2.13 10.81 8.17
N CYS A 82 -1.83 10.11 9.27
CA CYS A 82 -2.31 8.75 9.47
C CYS A 82 -3.81 8.73 9.75
N ASP A 83 -4.52 7.82 9.08
CA ASP A 83 -5.84 7.37 9.48
C ASP A 83 -5.78 6.15 10.40
N PHE A 84 -6.76 6.04 11.29
CA PHE A 84 -6.85 4.98 12.31
C PHE A 84 -8.09 4.12 12.08
N PRO A 85 -8.04 3.14 11.16
CA PRO A 85 -9.20 2.32 10.82
C PRO A 85 -9.63 1.42 11.99
N LEU A 86 -10.94 1.27 12.16
CA LEU A 86 -11.54 0.32 13.08
C LEU A 86 -11.30 -1.11 12.57
N SER A 87 -10.72 -1.94 13.42
CA SER A 87 -10.58 -3.38 13.25
C SER A 87 -11.62 -4.10 14.11
N HIS A 88 -12.20 -5.19 13.59
CA HIS A 88 -13.15 -6.02 14.32
C HIS A 88 -12.45 -7.27 14.89
N HIS A 89 -12.68 -7.55 16.16
CA HIS A 89 -12.25 -8.79 16.80
C HIS A 89 -13.15 -9.95 16.35
N SER A 90 -12.72 -10.71 15.34
CA SER A 90 -13.31 -12.02 15.01
C SER A 90 -12.46 -13.14 15.61
N VAL A 91 -13.11 -14.19 16.12
CA VAL A 91 -12.44 -15.44 16.50
C VAL A 91 -11.80 -15.98 15.23
N LYS A 92 -10.46 -16.05 15.21
CA LYS A 92 -9.66 -16.35 14.01
C LYS A 92 -10.10 -17.67 13.35
N VAL A 93 -10.78 -17.59 12.21
CA VAL A 93 -10.58 -18.57 11.13
C VAL A 93 -9.30 -18.15 10.42
N GLY A 94 -8.32 -19.04 10.39
CA GLY A 94 -6.99 -18.75 9.92
C GLY A 94 -6.97 -18.34 8.45
N THR A 95 -6.76 -17.06 8.20
CA THR A 95 -6.07 -16.58 7.00
C THR A 95 -4.83 -15.82 7.45
N SER A 96 -3.69 -16.50 7.33
CA SER A 96 -2.39 -15.86 7.41
C SER A 96 -2.23 -15.02 6.14
N GLU A 97 -2.74 -13.79 6.17
CA GLU A 97 -2.23 -12.76 5.27
C GLU A 97 -0.83 -12.41 5.80
N ARG A 98 0.21 -12.94 5.16
CA ARG A 98 1.58 -12.46 5.31
C ARG A 98 1.60 -11.00 4.84
N GLY A 99 1.34 -10.07 5.76
CA GLY A 99 1.57 -8.66 5.54
C GLY A 99 3.06 -8.45 5.33
N GLU A 100 3.45 -8.15 4.09
CA GLU A 100 4.80 -7.70 3.79
C GLU A 100 5.11 -6.49 4.68
N SER A 101 6.15 -6.61 5.50
CA SER A 101 6.74 -5.53 6.28
C SER A 101 7.40 -4.57 5.30
N ILE A 102 6.63 -3.61 4.81
CA ILE A 102 7.14 -2.53 3.97
C ILE A 102 7.82 -1.56 4.94
N HIS A 103 9.11 -1.19 4.72
CA HIS A 103 9.84 -0.11 5.40
C HIS A 103 9.92 1.13 4.47
N MET A 104 9.90 2.37 4.99
CA MET A 104 10.18 3.55 4.17
C MET A 104 11.59 3.32 3.65
N PRO A 105 11.84 3.28 2.34
CA PRO A 105 13.16 2.91 1.88
C PRO A 105 14.18 3.81 2.54
N ARG A 106 15.21 3.22 3.16
CA ARG A 106 16.34 3.99 3.68
C ARG A 106 16.83 4.91 2.55
N VAL A 107 17.39 6.07 2.91
CA VAL A 107 17.80 7.11 1.94
C VAL A 107 18.74 6.55 0.86
N ASP A 108 19.56 5.56 1.20
CA ASP A 108 20.41 4.81 0.26
C ASP A 108 19.62 4.03 -0.80
N VAL A 109 18.52 3.37 -0.44
CA VAL A 109 17.61 2.69 -1.38
C VAL A 109 16.95 3.69 -2.34
N ALA A 110 16.47 4.81 -1.82
CA ALA A 110 15.87 5.87 -2.64
C ALA A 110 16.90 6.47 -3.63
N ARG A 111 18.11 6.77 -3.14
CA ARG A 111 19.23 7.25 -3.98
C ARG A 111 19.62 6.22 -5.04
N ALA A 112 19.67 4.94 -4.69
CA ALA A 112 19.98 3.88 -5.65
C ALA A 112 18.95 3.83 -6.78
N ALA A 113 17.64 3.96 -6.48
CA ALA A 113 16.61 4.02 -7.50
C ALA A 113 16.77 5.25 -8.42
N LEU A 114 17.09 6.43 -7.87
CA LEU A 114 17.34 7.64 -8.67
C LEU A 114 18.56 7.49 -9.58
N LEU A 115 19.68 7.00 -9.04
CA LEU A 115 20.94 6.82 -9.78
C LEU A 115 20.85 5.77 -10.88
N LEU A 116 19.97 4.78 -10.70
CA LEU A 116 19.78 3.67 -11.64
C LEU A 116 18.58 3.86 -12.56
N SER A 117 17.92 5.02 -12.52
CA SER A 117 16.70 5.32 -13.29
C SER A 117 16.87 4.98 -14.78
N ASP A 118 17.97 5.42 -15.38
CA ASP A 118 18.32 5.16 -16.80
C ASP A 118 19.12 3.88 -17.04
N ALA A 119 19.47 3.14 -15.99
CA ALA A 119 20.31 1.96 -16.12
C ALA A 119 19.53 0.80 -16.75
N SER A 120 20.17 0.08 -17.68
CA SER A 120 19.59 -1.14 -18.25
C SER A 120 19.37 -2.22 -17.17
N PRO A 121 18.43 -3.16 -17.35
CA PRO A 121 18.20 -4.25 -16.40
C PRO A 121 19.47 -5.06 -16.05
N LYS A 122 20.39 -5.20 -17.02
CA LYS A 122 21.68 -5.88 -16.80
C LYS A 122 22.60 -5.07 -15.88
N GLN A 123 22.66 -3.76 -16.06
CA GLN A 123 23.44 -2.86 -15.19
C GLN A 123 22.86 -2.83 -13.78
N VAL A 124 21.54 -2.74 -13.63
CA VAL A 124 20.86 -2.78 -12.33
C VAL A 124 21.18 -4.07 -11.59
N ARG A 125 21.02 -5.24 -12.23
CA ARG A 125 21.34 -6.54 -11.61
C ARG A 125 22.81 -6.63 -11.20
N LYS A 126 23.72 -6.19 -12.06
CA LYS A 126 25.17 -6.18 -11.78
C LYS A 126 25.51 -5.28 -10.59
N TRP A 127 24.90 -4.10 -10.51
CA TRP A 127 25.12 -3.15 -9.41
C TRP A 127 24.56 -3.71 -8.09
N LEU A 128 23.30 -4.16 -8.08
CA LEU A 128 22.67 -4.77 -6.90
C LEU A 128 23.40 -6.03 -6.43
N GLY A 129 24.03 -6.79 -7.33
CA GLY A 129 24.85 -7.96 -6.96
C GLY A 129 26.14 -7.60 -6.22
N ARG A 130 26.61 -6.35 -6.33
CA ARG A 130 27.86 -5.86 -5.72
C ARG A 130 27.63 -4.99 -4.49
N THR A 131 26.38 -4.68 -4.14
CA THR A 131 26.05 -3.89 -2.96
C THR A 131 25.86 -4.75 -1.72
N GLY A 132 26.13 -4.16 -0.55
CA GLY A 132 25.82 -4.75 0.75
C GLY A 132 24.33 -4.68 1.14
N LEU A 133 23.44 -4.35 0.20
CA LEU A 133 22.01 -4.29 0.44
C LEU A 133 21.45 -5.69 0.69
N ASP A 134 20.47 -5.80 1.57
CA ASP A 134 19.74 -7.04 1.80
C ASP A 134 18.71 -7.33 0.67
N ARG A 135 18.03 -8.48 0.77
CA ARG A 135 17.04 -8.91 -0.23
C ARG A 135 15.86 -7.94 -0.34
N ASN A 136 15.38 -7.41 0.78
CA ASN A 136 14.23 -6.51 0.81
C ASN A 136 14.61 -5.13 0.27
N GLU A 137 15.79 -4.62 0.63
CA GLU A 137 16.33 -3.37 0.09
C GLU A 137 16.49 -3.45 -1.43
N LYS A 138 17.00 -4.56 -1.97
CA LYS A 138 17.09 -4.80 -3.42
C LYS A 138 15.72 -4.85 -4.09
N LEU A 139 14.72 -5.45 -3.45
CA LEU A 139 13.34 -5.45 -3.95
C LEU A 139 12.77 -4.03 -4.00
N LEU A 140 13.04 -3.21 -2.97
CA LEU A 140 12.59 -1.82 -2.91
C LEU A 140 13.27 -0.96 -3.99
N VAL A 141 14.57 -1.13 -4.26
CA VAL A 141 15.23 -0.45 -5.40
C VAL A 141 14.53 -0.78 -6.71
N ASN A 142 14.31 -2.08 -6.98
CA ASN A 142 13.64 -2.50 -8.21
C ASN A 142 12.21 -1.97 -8.31
N THR A 143 11.50 -1.90 -7.19
CA THR A 143 10.12 -1.38 -7.17
C THR A 143 10.10 0.12 -7.41
N GLY A 144 11.03 0.87 -6.81
CA GLY A 144 11.21 2.30 -7.08
C GLY A 144 11.55 2.56 -8.54
N LEU A 145 12.45 1.77 -9.14
CA LEU A 145 12.76 1.86 -10.57
C LEU A 145 11.56 1.58 -11.48
N LYS A 146 10.75 0.58 -11.13
CA LYS A 146 9.49 0.30 -11.84
C LYS A 146 8.52 1.47 -11.72
N ALA A 147 8.37 2.06 -10.53
CA ALA A 147 7.51 3.22 -10.32
C ALA A 147 7.98 4.42 -11.15
N LEU A 148 9.28 4.74 -11.12
CA LEU A 148 9.84 5.84 -11.91
C LEU A 148 9.56 5.69 -13.42
N ARG A 149 9.60 4.46 -13.92
CA ARG A 149 9.39 4.14 -15.35
C ARG A 149 7.93 4.02 -15.75
N ALA A 150 7.07 3.66 -14.80
CA ALA A 150 5.63 3.50 -15.02
C ALA A 150 4.86 4.78 -14.65
N PHE A 151 5.56 5.88 -14.35
CA PHE A 151 4.90 7.15 -14.08
C PHE A 151 4.12 7.60 -15.33
N PRO A 152 2.85 8.00 -15.20
CA PRO A 152 2.01 8.32 -16.35
C PRO A 152 2.61 9.43 -17.22
N GLU A 153 2.59 9.23 -18.54
CA GLU A 153 3.11 10.22 -19.50
C GLU A 153 2.15 11.39 -19.65
N SER A 154 0.83 11.11 -19.66
CA SER A 154 -0.24 12.11 -19.72
C SER A 154 -1.21 11.98 -18.54
N SER A 155 -1.84 13.10 -18.17
CA SER A 155 -2.99 13.16 -17.26
C SER A 155 -4.31 12.71 -17.90
N ASP A 156 -4.35 12.57 -19.23
CA ASP A 156 -5.57 12.26 -19.98
C ASP A 156 -5.94 10.77 -19.91
N SER A 157 -4.96 9.90 -19.65
CA SER A 157 -5.18 8.46 -19.55
C SER A 157 -5.58 8.06 -18.13
N LEU A 158 -6.89 7.95 -17.89
CA LEU A 158 -7.44 7.47 -16.62
C LEU A 158 -6.90 6.08 -16.25
N GLN A 159 -6.71 5.21 -17.25
CA GLN A 159 -6.16 3.87 -17.06
C GLN A 159 -4.73 3.90 -16.56
N GLU A 160 -3.84 4.68 -17.19
CA GLU A 160 -2.45 4.79 -16.76
C GLU A 160 -2.35 5.38 -15.36
N MET A 161 -3.12 6.43 -15.09
CA MET A 161 -3.16 7.05 -13.77
C MET A 161 -3.65 6.07 -12.69
N ALA A 162 -4.68 5.28 -12.99
CA ALA A 162 -5.23 4.30 -12.05
C ALA A 162 -4.31 3.09 -11.88
N ALA A 163 -3.70 2.59 -12.96
CA ALA A 163 -2.66 1.57 -12.96
C ALA A 163 -1.50 1.97 -12.08
N TYR A 164 -0.98 3.18 -12.29
CA TYR A 164 0.10 3.72 -11.48
C TYR A 164 -0.32 3.84 -10.02
N LYS A 165 -1.49 4.43 -9.74
CA LYS A 165 -2.01 4.60 -8.37
C LYS A 165 -2.20 3.29 -7.64
N HIS A 166 -2.76 2.28 -8.30
CA HIS A 166 -2.89 0.93 -7.76
C HIS A 166 -1.53 0.28 -7.50
N PHE A 167 -0.60 0.39 -8.45
CA PHE A 167 0.74 -0.19 -8.35
C PHE A 167 1.56 0.41 -7.19
N VAL A 168 1.60 1.73 -7.07
CA VAL A 168 2.34 2.38 -5.97
C VAL A 168 1.58 2.25 -4.65
N GLY A 169 0.25 2.30 -4.69
CA GLY A 169 -0.64 2.15 -3.55
C GLY A 169 -0.26 3.11 -2.42
N PRO A 170 -0.09 2.62 -1.17
CA PRO A 170 0.34 3.45 -0.04
C PRO A 170 1.67 4.20 -0.25
N ARG A 171 2.48 3.80 -1.23
CA ARG A 171 3.78 4.42 -1.54
C ARG A 171 3.66 5.62 -2.48
N MET A 172 2.45 6.09 -2.77
CA MET A 172 2.21 7.21 -3.68
C MET A 172 3.07 8.43 -3.35
N ARG A 173 3.01 8.92 -2.11
CA ARG A 173 3.79 10.11 -1.68
C ARG A 173 5.28 9.93 -1.90
N PHE A 174 5.83 8.79 -1.50
CA PHE A 174 7.25 8.48 -1.70
C PHE A 174 7.62 8.45 -3.18
N SER A 175 6.81 7.78 -4.00
CA SER A 175 7.07 7.64 -5.45
C SER A 175 7.01 9.00 -6.16
N VAL A 176 6.04 9.84 -5.78
CA VAL A 176 5.92 11.24 -6.24
C VAL A 176 7.16 12.05 -5.84
N CYS A 177 7.62 11.98 -4.59
CA CYS A 177 8.83 12.68 -4.17
C CYS A 177 10.08 12.24 -4.95
N LEU A 178 10.23 10.94 -5.23
CA LEU A 178 11.34 10.44 -6.04
C LEU A 178 11.27 10.96 -7.48
N GLN A 179 10.08 10.92 -8.09
CA GLN A 179 9.87 11.43 -9.44
C GLN A 179 10.17 12.94 -9.51
N ALA A 180 9.68 13.73 -8.55
CA ALA A 180 9.97 15.15 -8.45
C ALA A 180 11.46 15.43 -8.33
N ALA A 181 12.17 14.70 -7.46
CA ALA A 181 13.61 14.83 -7.28
C ALA A 181 14.37 14.50 -8.57
N LEU A 182 13.96 13.46 -9.30
CA LEU A 182 14.57 13.07 -10.57
C LEU A 182 14.36 14.15 -11.65
N ILE A 183 13.14 14.68 -11.78
CA ILE A 183 12.82 15.72 -12.77
C ILE A 183 13.56 17.01 -12.43
N CYS A 184 13.53 17.46 -11.18
CA CYS A 184 14.25 18.66 -10.75
C CYS A 184 15.77 18.53 -10.96
N ALA A 185 16.34 17.33 -10.77
CA ALA A 185 17.77 17.11 -11.00
C ALA A 185 18.15 17.13 -12.49
N ARG A 186 17.23 16.80 -13.39
CA ARG A 186 17.48 16.75 -14.84
C ARG A 186 17.15 18.06 -15.55
N GLU A 187 15.97 18.59 -15.26
CA GLU A 187 15.34 19.69 -15.99
C GLU A 187 15.32 20.99 -15.17
N GLY A 188 15.58 20.90 -13.87
CA GLY A 188 15.51 22.04 -12.96
C GLY A 188 14.12 22.23 -12.33
N TRP A 189 14.11 22.92 -11.19
CA TRP A 189 12.89 23.31 -10.50
C TRP A 189 12.12 24.36 -11.31
N LEU A 190 10.79 24.23 -11.39
CA LEU A 190 9.89 25.06 -12.21
C LEU A 190 10.13 25.00 -13.73
N SER A 191 10.86 24.00 -14.22
CA SER A 191 10.88 23.68 -15.65
C SER A 191 9.51 23.24 -16.15
N GLU A 192 9.28 23.29 -17.46
CA GLU A 192 8.05 22.78 -18.08
C GLU A 192 7.77 21.33 -17.68
N ALA A 193 8.81 20.49 -17.66
CA ALA A 193 8.72 19.10 -17.22
C ALA A 193 8.29 18.96 -15.75
N HIS A 194 8.81 19.81 -14.86
CA HIS A 194 8.41 19.85 -13.45
C HIS A 194 6.96 20.30 -13.27
N LEU A 195 6.53 21.35 -13.99
CA LEU A 195 5.15 21.84 -13.92
C LEU A 195 4.14 20.83 -14.48
N ALA A 196 4.46 20.17 -15.61
CA ALA A 196 3.64 19.09 -16.17
C ALA A 196 3.55 17.89 -15.21
N PHE A 197 4.65 17.59 -14.49
CA PHE A 197 4.65 16.59 -13.44
C PHE A 197 3.73 16.97 -12.27
N GLU A 198 3.82 18.19 -11.75
CA GLU A 198 2.95 18.67 -10.67
C GLU A 198 1.46 18.60 -11.07
N ASP A 199 1.14 18.90 -12.33
CA ASP A 199 -0.22 18.76 -12.85
C ASP A 199 -0.70 17.30 -12.85
N ARG A 200 0.12 16.35 -13.34
CA ARG A 200 -0.18 14.91 -13.26
C ARG A 200 -0.33 14.42 -11.83
N VAL A 201 0.49 14.91 -10.90
CA VAL A 201 0.38 14.56 -9.47
C VAL A 201 -0.95 15.07 -8.89
N ARG A 202 -1.38 16.28 -9.25
CA ARG A 202 -2.68 16.82 -8.83
C ARG A 202 -3.83 15.91 -9.27
N HIS A 203 -3.80 15.45 -10.52
CA HIS A 203 -4.79 14.50 -11.04
C HIS A 203 -4.75 13.15 -10.30
N LEU A 204 -3.55 12.56 -10.12
CA LEU A 204 -3.36 11.32 -9.36
C LEU A 204 -3.90 11.42 -7.93
N LEU A 205 -3.66 12.52 -7.25
CA LEU A 205 -4.12 12.73 -5.87
C LEU A 205 -5.63 12.97 -5.79
N ALA A 206 -6.22 13.64 -6.79
CA ALA A 206 -7.66 13.89 -6.86
C ALA A 206 -8.48 12.64 -7.22
N MET A 207 -7.89 11.69 -7.95
CA MET A 207 -8.55 10.43 -8.30
C MET A 207 -8.95 9.61 -7.07
N ARG A 208 -10.06 8.89 -7.14
CA ARG A 208 -10.42 7.92 -6.09
C ARG A 208 -9.52 6.69 -6.19
N ASP A 209 -9.27 6.03 -5.06
CA ASP A 209 -8.67 4.71 -5.06
C ASP A 209 -9.65 3.71 -5.66
N VAL A 210 -9.30 3.13 -6.81
CA VAL A 210 -10.14 2.14 -7.49
C VAL A 210 -9.63 0.75 -7.14
N GLN A 211 -10.29 0.12 -6.17
CA GLN A 211 -10.08 -1.30 -5.88
C GLN A 211 -10.87 -2.15 -6.89
N PRO A 212 -10.34 -3.29 -7.36
CA PRO A 212 -11.11 -4.22 -8.18
C PRO A 212 -12.39 -4.64 -7.44
N LEU A 213 -13.55 -4.44 -8.07
CA LEU A 213 -14.86 -4.81 -7.50
C LEU A 213 -15.12 -6.32 -7.57
N VAL A 214 -14.45 -6.98 -8.51
CA VAL A 214 -14.54 -8.41 -8.79
C VAL A 214 -13.18 -9.06 -8.67
N ASP A 215 -13.16 -10.29 -8.15
CA ASP A 215 -11.95 -11.10 -8.03
C ASP A 215 -11.98 -12.30 -8.98
N GLY A 216 -10.94 -13.12 -8.94
CA GLY A 216 -10.86 -14.31 -9.80
C GLY A 216 -11.98 -15.31 -9.50
N GLY A 217 -12.40 -15.48 -8.25
CA GLY A 217 -13.47 -16.41 -7.88
C GLY A 217 -14.81 -15.99 -8.49
N TRP A 218 -15.11 -14.70 -8.42
CA TRP A 218 -16.29 -14.12 -9.04
C TRP A 218 -16.31 -14.35 -10.56
N ILE A 219 -15.18 -14.11 -11.24
CA ILE A 219 -15.08 -14.32 -12.69
C ILE A 219 -15.29 -15.80 -13.03
N MET A 220 -14.63 -16.71 -12.30
CA MET A 220 -14.76 -18.16 -12.51
C MET A 220 -16.21 -18.63 -12.36
N GLU A 221 -16.95 -18.13 -11.38
CA GLU A 221 -18.36 -18.51 -11.15
C GLU A 221 -19.28 -18.10 -12.31
N ARG A 222 -19.02 -16.96 -12.98
CA ARG A 222 -19.85 -16.47 -14.10
C ARG A 222 -19.43 -17.03 -15.46
N THR A 223 -18.14 -17.34 -15.61
CA THR A 223 -17.56 -17.68 -16.91
C THR A 223 -17.26 -19.17 -17.06
N GLY A 224 -17.17 -19.92 -15.95
CA GLY A 224 -16.70 -21.30 -15.95
C GLY A 224 -15.20 -21.44 -16.28
N LEU A 225 -14.46 -20.33 -16.42
CA LEU A 225 -13.03 -20.37 -16.68
C LEU A 225 -12.28 -21.00 -15.51
N GLU A 226 -11.28 -21.82 -15.83
CA GLU A 226 -10.34 -22.33 -14.83
C GLU A 226 -9.19 -21.34 -14.58
N LYS A 227 -8.42 -21.60 -13.52
CA LYS A 227 -7.21 -20.82 -13.25
C LYS A 227 -6.22 -20.99 -14.40
N GLY A 228 -5.87 -19.88 -15.05
CA GLY A 228 -4.94 -19.86 -16.16
C GLY A 228 -4.75 -18.47 -16.76
N VAL A 229 -4.04 -18.40 -17.88
CA VAL A 229 -3.71 -17.15 -18.58
C VAL A 229 -4.98 -16.39 -18.98
N LYS A 230 -5.99 -17.09 -19.50
CA LYS A 230 -7.28 -16.50 -19.90
C LYS A 230 -7.98 -15.80 -18.73
N LEU A 231 -8.07 -16.45 -17.56
CA LEU A 231 -8.65 -15.83 -16.36
C LEU A 231 -7.85 -14.60 -15.89
N GLY A 232 -6.51 -14.68 -15.92
CA GLY A 232 -5.65 -13.58 -15.53
C GLY A 232 -5.85 -12.34 -16.42
N ARG A 233 -5.87 -12.53 -17.74
CA ARG A 233 -6.09 -11.46 -18.72
C ARG A 233 -7.50 -10.88 -18.63
N LEU A 234 -8.52 -11.72 -18.43
CA LEU A 234 -9.90 -11.23 -18.26
C LEU A 234 -10.03 -10.36 -17.02
N LYS A 235 -9.36 -10.74 -15.93
CA LYS A 235 -9.34 -9.96 -14.70
C LYS A 235 -8.71 -8.58 -14.91
N GLU A 236 -7.59 -8.51 -15.62
CA GLU A 236 -6.93 -7.24 -15.96
C GLU A 236 -7.81 -6.38 -16.88
N TRP A 237 -8.44 -6.98 -17.88
CA TRP A 237 -9.33 -6.29 -18.82
C TRP A 237 -10.59 -5.73 -18.14
N LEU A 238 -11.23 -6.53 -17.27
CA LEU A 238 -12.37 -6.08 -16.48
C LEU A 238 -11.98 -4.92 -15.56
N TRP A 239 -10.80 -4.96 -14.96
CA TRP A 239 -10.33 -3.87 -14.10
C TRP A 239 -10.09 -2.57 -14.90
N LYS A 240 -9.53 -2.67 -16.12
CA LYS A 240 -9.40 -1.54 -17.05
C LYS A 240 -10.76 -0.93 -17.40
N LEU A 241 -11.75 -1.76 -17.75
CA LEU A 241 -13.11 -1.31 -18.07
C LEU A 241 -13.83 -0.73 -16.85
N GLN A 242 -13.57 -1.25 -15.64
CA GLN A 242 -14.08 -0.69 -14.39
C GLN A 242 -13.67 0.77 -14.24
N ILE A 243 -12.40 1.09 -14.53
CA ILE A 243 -11.86 2.44 -14.46
C ILE A 243 -12.47 3.32 -15.56
N GLU A 244 -12.43 2.87 -16.81
CA GLU A 244 -12.89 3.66 -17.96
C GLU A 244 -14.38 4.01 -17.89
N ARG A 245 -15.21 3.05 -17.50
CA ARG A 245 -16.67 3.23 -17.42
C ARG A 245 -17.12 3.78 -16.07
N GLY A 246 -16.20 4.02 -15.13
CA GLY A 246 -16.51 4.52 -13.80
C GLY A 246 -17.43 3.59 -13.00
N ALA A 247 -17.31 2.27 -13.19
CA ALA A 247 -18.14 1.29 -12.51
C ALA A 247 -17.89 1.30 -11.01
N THR A 248 -18.97 1.28 -10.21
CA THR A 248 -18.90 1.38 -8.75
C THR A 248 -19.55 0.19 -8.03
N THR A 249 -20.31 -0.62 -8.75
CA THR A 249 -21.06 -1.76 -8.22
C THR A 249 -20.71 -3.07 -8.91
N ARG A 250 -21.06 -4.21 -8.30
CA ARG A 250 -20.83 -5.52 -8.93
C ARG A 250 -21.78 -5.72 -10.11
N GLU A 251 -22.94 -5.11 -10.07
CA GLU A 251 -23.95 -5.09 -11.14
C GLU A 251 -23.40 -4.39 -12.39
N ASP A 252 -22.68 -3.26 -12.22
CA ASP A 252 -21.96 -2.61 -13.32
C ASP A 252 -20.95 -3.57 -13.95
N MET A 253 -20.22 -4.33 -13.12
CA MET A 253 -19.25 -5.32 -13.60
C MET A 253 -19.90 -6.50 -14.33
N GLU A 254 -21.12 -6.90 -13.95
CA GLU A 254 -21.89 -7.90 -14.70
C GLU A 254 -22.35 -7.40 -16.05
N ALA A 255 -22.70 -6.12 -16.17
CA ALA A 255 -23.02 -5.51 -17.46
C ALA A 255 -21.76 -5.45 -18.35
N ILE A 256 -20.62 -5.02 -17.79
CA ILE A 256 -19.33 -4.99 -18.48
C ILE A 256 -18.92 -6.39 -18.98
N LEU A 257 -19.04 -7.42 -18.14
CA LEU A 257 -18.70 -8.79 -18.52
C LEU A 257 -19.60 -9.33 -19.64
N ARG A 258 -20.86 -8.90 -19.70
CA ARG A 258 -21.80 -9.27 -20.78
C ARG A 258 -21.50 -8.55 -22.09
N ASP A 259 -20.98 -7.33 -22.03
CA ASP A 259 -20.67 -6.53 -23.21
C ASP A 259 -19.39 -6.96 -23.92
N ILE A 260 -18.48 -7.65 -23.23
CA ILE A 260 -17.21 -8.10 -23.79
C ILE A 260 -17.32 -9.51 -24.36
N ASP A 261 -16.80 -9.71 -25.57
CA ASP A 261 -16.71 -11.02 -26.19
C ASP A 261 -15.49 -11.78 -25.66
N TRP A 262 -15.53 -12.23 -24.40
CA TRP A 262 -14.43 -12.97 -23.79
C TRP A 262 -14.45 -14.48 -24.15
N GLN A 263 -15.57 -14.99 -24.67
CA GLN A 263 -15.74 -16.40 -25.00
C GLN A 263 -15.01 -16.74 -26.29
N ASP A 264 -15.31 -15.97 -27.35
CA ASP A 264 -14.92 -16.30 -28.72
C ASP A 264 -13.68 -15.53 -29.19
N SER A 265 -13.24 -14.51 -28.45
CA SER A 265 -12.02 -13.78 -28.77
C SER A 265 -10.73 -14.46 -28.29
N ASP A 266 -9.66 -14.20 -29.03
CA ASP A 266 -8.31 -14.65 -28.72
C ASP A 266 -7.71 -13.85 -27.56
N VAL A 267 -7.16 -14.56 -26.57
CA VAL A 267 -6.60 -14.00 -25.33
C VAL A 267 -5.41 -13.07 -25.61
N ASP A 268 -4.67 -13.32 -26.67
CA ASP A 268 -3.53 -12.49 -27.06
C ASP A 268 -3.95 -11.13 -27.65
N THR A 269 -5.23 -10.99 -28.01
CA THR A 269 -5.80 -9.72 -28.50
C THR A 269 -6.37 -8.83 -27.39
N TRP A 270 -6.38 -9.33 -26.14
CA TRP A 270 -6.96 -8.60 -25.02
C TRP A 270 -6.03 -7.48 -24.51
N PRO A 271 -6.58 -6.33 -24.09
CA PRO A 271 -5.79 -5.17 -23.67
C PRO A 271 -4.79 -5.43 -22.55
#